data_AF-A0A5C6ZA35-F1
#
_entry.id   AF-A0A5C6ZA35-F1
#
_cell.length_a   1.000
_cell.length_b   1.000
_cell.length_c   1.000
_cell.angle_alpha   90.00
_cell.angle_beta   90.00
_cell.angle_gamma   90.00
#
_symmetry.space_group_name_H-M   'P 1'
#
loop_
_entity.id
_entity.type
_entity.pdbx_description
1 polymer ?
#
loop_
_entity_poly.entity_id
_entity_poly.type
_entity_poly.pdbx_seq_one_letter_code
_entity_poly.pdbx_strand_id
1 'polypeptide(L)'
;LNTVAGASYTLSFAYTNRPDNQGAVSNGLTWQIGDLSGKVGNNTDTTWQTFSTTFTGTGSPMTLRFGATGRSDSYGTSLDNVVVSTLSAGGNASAVPEPHSLALMLAGLGAMGFVARRRKGGKA
;
A
#
# COMPACT_ATOMS: atom_id res chain seq x y z
N LEU A 1 2.90 11.95 -10.15
CA LEU A 1 2.68 11.42 -8.78
C LEU A 1 3.20 12.45 -7.80
N ASN A 2 2.32 13.06 -7.00
CA ASN A 2 2.76 13.99 -5.95
C ASN A 2 3.15 13.17 -4.73
N THR A 3 4.44 13.19 -4.39
CA THR A 3 4.99 12.40 -3.27
C THR A 3 5.47 13.31 -2.16
N VAL A 4 5.58 12.79 -0.95
CA VAL A 4 6.18 13.48 0.20
C VAL A 4 7.65 13.08 0.31
N ALA A 5 8.53 14.05 0.55
CA ALA A 5 9.96 13.81 0.68
C ALA A 5 10.25 12.82 1.83
N GLY A 6 10.99 11.76 1.55
CA GLY A 6 11.37 10.74 2.52
C GLY A 6 10.28 9.72 2.87
N ALA A 7 9.05 9.89 2.39
CA ALA A 7 7.99 8.90 2.59
C ALA A 7 8.22 7.67 1.70
N SER A 8 7.98 6.47 2.22
CA SER A 8 8.05 5.23 1.46
C SER A 8 6.73 4.93 0.76
N TYR A 9 6.81 4.44 -0.47
CA TYR A 9 5.68 4.04 -1.28
C TYR A 9 5.90 2.62 -1.81
N THR A 10 4.80 1.93 -2.10
CA THR A 10 4.79 0.68 -2.86
C THR A 10 4.22 0.96 -4.24
N LEU A 11 4.96 0.56 -5.28
CA LEU A 11 4.47 0.46 -6.66
C LEU A 11 4.15 -1.01 -6.94
N SER A 12 2.93 -1.28 -7.42
CA SER A 12 2.57 -2.58 -7.96
C SER A 12 1.83 -2.46 -9.29
N PHE A 13 1.97 -3.48 -10.14
CA PHE A 13 1.20 -3.60 -11.37
C PHE A 13 1.12 -5.05 -11.83
N ALA A 14 0.05 -5.38 -12.55
CA ALA A 14 -0.13 -6.68 -13.18
C ALA A 14 0.41 -6.67 -14.62
N TYR A 15 0.99 -7.80 -15.04
CA TYR A 15 1.45 -8.01 -16.41
C TYR A 15 1.26 -9.47 -16.82
N THR A 16 1.23 -9.73 -18.13
CA THR A 16 1.30 -11.09 -18.68
C THR A 16 2.00 -11.07 -20.04
N ASN A 17 2.67 -12.17 -20.40
CA ASN A 17 3.22 -12.30 -21.74
C ASN A 17 2.13 -12.66 -22.75
N ARG A 18 2.38 -12.33 -24.02
CA ARG A 18 1.53 -12.81 -25.12
C ARG A 18 1.66 -14.34 -25.23
N PRO A 19 0.60 -15.06 -25.63
CA PRO A 19 0.67 -16.51 -25.88
C PRO A 19 1.36 -16.84 -27.21
N ASP A 20 2.54 -16.24 -27.44
CA ASP A 20 3.38 -16.45 -28.62
C ASP A 20 4.68 -17.21 -28.31
N ASN A 21 4.96 -17.48 -27.02
CA ASN A 21 6.14 -18.16 -26.51
C ASN A 21 7.48 -17.44 -26.83
N GLN A 22 7.45 -16.12 -27.01
CA GLN A 22 8.64 -15.32 -27.34
C GLN A 22 9.14 -14.44 -26.18
N GLY A 23 8.32 -14.27 -25.13
CA GLY A 23 8.67 -13.50 -23.94
C GLY A 23 9.10 -12.06 -24.25
N ALA A 24 10.13 -11.57 -23.58
CA ALA A 24 10.55 -10.17 -23.69
C ALA A 24 10.89 -9.66 -25.10
N VAL A 25 11.31 -10.54 -26.02
CA VAL A 25 11.58 -10.18 -27.42
C VAL A 25 10.31 -9.71 -28.13
N SER A 26 9.15 -10.21 -27.68
CA SER A 26 7.85 -9.86 -28.22
C SER A 26 7.08 -8.87 -27.34
N ASN A 27 7.13 -9.02 -26.02
CA ASN A 27 6.24 -8.27 -25.12
C ASN A 27 6.96 -7.68 -23.88
N GLY A 28 8.27 -7.43 -23.95
CA GLY A 28 9.03 -6.92 -22.81
C GLY A 28 8.45 -5.60 -22.28
N LEU A 29 8.31 -5.49 -20.95
CA LEU A 29 7.82 -4.30 -20.26
C LEU A 29 8.90 -3.73 -19.35
N THR A 30 9.33 -2.50 -19.63
CA THR A 30 10.16 -1.70 -18.73
C THR A 30 9.30 -0.77 -17.89
N TRP A 31 9.79 -0.46 -16.70
CA TRP A 31 9.18 0.52 -15.81
C TRP A 31 10.27 1.40 -15.19
N GLN A 32 9.91 2.64 -14.88
CA GLN A 32 10.80 3.59 -14.22
C GLN A 32 10.01 4.55 -13.34
N ILE A 33 10.52 4.84 -12.15
CA ILE A 33 10.03 5.89 -11.26
C ILE A 33 11.21 6.58 -10.55
N GLY A 34 11.43 7.86 -10.85
CA GLY A 34 12.67 8.54 -10.47
C GLY A 34 13.90 7.82 -11.04
N ASP A 35 14.85 7.48 -10.18
CA ASP A 35 16.07 6.74 -10.54
C ASP A 35 15.90 5.21 -10.49
N LEU A 36 14.78 4.73 -9.94
CA LEU A 36 14.50 3.29 -9.87
C LEU A 36 13.87 2.81 -11.18
N SER A 37 14.38 1.71 -11.72
CA SER A 37 13.86 1.10 -12.95
C SER A 37 14.03 -0.41 -12.98
N GLY A 38 13.30 -1.07 -13.87
CA GLY A 38 13.41 -2.51 -14.08
C GLY A 38 12.66 -2.99 -15.30
N LYS A 39 12.67 -4.31 -15.50
CA LYS A 39 11.98 -5.00 -16.59
C LYS A 39 11.31 -6.27 -16.09
N VAL A 40 10.10 -6.53 -16.58
CA VAL A 40 9.34 -7.76 -16.32
C VAL A 40 9.01 -8.49 -17.63
N GLY A 41 8.41 -9.68 -17.54
CA GLY A 41 8.03 -10.46 -18.73
C GLY A 41 9.22 -11.04 -19.51
N ASN A 42 10.30 -11.41 -18.80
CA ASN A 42 11.49 -12.02 -19.44
C ASN A 42 11.34 -13.53 -19.68
N ASN A 43 10.31 -14.14 -19.10
CA ASN A 43 9.93 -15.54 -19.34
C ASN A 43 8.85 -15.60 -20.45
N THR A 44 8.31 -16.79 -20.70
CA THR A 44 7.21 -17.02 -21.67
C THR A 44 5.88 -17.34 -20.98
N ASP A 45 5.76 -17.06 -19.68
CA ASP A 45 4.56 -17.37 -18.90
C ASP A 45 3.38 -16.47 -19.31
N THR A 46 2.27 -17.08 -19.69
CA THR A 46 1.07 -16.37 -20.16
C THR A 46 0.04 -16.14 -19.05
N THR A 47 0.35 -16.52 -17.82
CA THR A 47 -0.48 -16.22 -16.66
C THR A 47 -0.27 -14.78 -16.18
N TRP A 48 -1.32 -14.15 -15.66
CA TRP A 48 -1.19 -12.82 -15.06
C TRP A 48 -0.34 -12.90 -13.79
N GLN A 49 0.70 -12.08 -13.76
CA GLN A 49 1.63 -11.95 -12.64
C GLN A 49 1.54 -10.53 -12.08
N THR A 50 1.84 -10.36 -10.79
CA THR A 50 1.92 -9.05 -10.14
C THR A 50 3.36 -8.73 -9.78
N PHE A 51 3.88 -7.62 -10.29
CA PHE A 51 5.14 -7.04 -9.85
C PHE A 51 4.88 -6.07 -8.69
N SER A 52 5.79 -6.02 -7.73
CA SER A 52 5.76 -5.05 -6.64
C SER A 52 7.17 -4.62 -6.23
N THR A 53 7.35 -3.34 -5.93
CA THR A 53 8.60 -2.76 -5.43
C THR A 53 8.31 -1.56 -4.55
N THR A 54 9.31 -1.11 -3.79
CA THR A 54 9.20 0.11 -2.98
C THR A 54 10.11 1.20 -3.52
N PHE A 55 9.70 2.45 -3.33
CA PHE A 55 10.51 3.63 -3.65
C PHE A 55 10.27 4.73 -2.63
N THR A 56 11.23 5.65 -2.50
CA THR A 56 11.13 6.81 -1.61
C THR A 56 10.69 8.04 -2.39
N GLY A 57 9.69 8.75 -1.87
CA GLY A 57 9.21 10.01 -2.43
C GLY A 57 10.24 11.12 -2.30
N THR A 58 10.29 12.01 -3.28
CA THR A 58 11.25 13.12 -3.33
C THR A 58 10.66 14.44 -2.82
N GLY A 59 9.35 14.49 -2.57
CA GLY A 59 8.66 15.75 -2.25
C GLY A 59 8.31 16.60 -3.47
N SER A 60 8.76 16.18 -4.66
CA SER A 60 8.43 16.80 -5.95
C SER A 60 7.57 15.84 -6.79
N PRO A 61 6.88 16.32 -7.84
CA PRO A 61 6.18 15.46 -8.77
C PRO A 61 7.13 14.43 -9.40
N MET A 62 6.83 13.15 -9.19
CA MET A 62 7.53 12.03 -9.82
C MET A 62 6.72 11.48 -10.99
N THR A 63 7.41 11.01 -12.03
CA THR A 63 6.79 10.35 -13.18
C THR A 63 7.02 8.84 -13.10
N LEU A 64 5.93 8.06 -13.10
CA LEU A 64 5.97 6.64 -13.39
C LEU A 64 5.87 6.46 -14.91
N ARG A 65 6.82 5.75 -15.51
CA ARG A 65 6.85 5.45 -16.94
C ARG A 65 6.82 3.95 -17.14
N PHE A 66 6.11 3.53 -18.17
CA PHE A 66 6.14 2.18 -18.71
C PHE A 66 6.56 2.25 -20.17
N GLY A 67 7.36 1.28 -20.63
CA GLY A 67 7.84 1.22 -22.01
C GLY A 67 7.84 -0.22 -22.53
N ALA A 68 7.24 -0.42 -23.70
CA ALA A 68 7.36 -1.69 -24.41
C ALA A 68 8.76 -1.79 -25.06
N THR A 69 9.43 -2.92 -24.87
CA THR A 69 10.74 -3.22 -25.47
C THR A 69 10.71 -4.43 -26.41
N GLY A 70 9.53 -4.96 -26.68
CA GLY A 70 9.32 -6.05 -27.64
C GLY A 70 9.34 -5.58 -29.09
N ARG A 71 9.16 -6.52 -30.01
CA ARG A 71 9.10 -6.28 -31.45
C ARG A 71 8.02 -5.24 -31.80
N SER A 72 8.32 -4.38 -32.77
CA SER A 72 7.32 -3.50 -33.40
C SER A 72 6.48 -4.32 -34.38
N ASP A 73 5.36 -4.87 -33.90
CA ASP A 73 4.47 -5.75 -34.68
C ASP A 73 2.98 -5.41 -34.50
N SER A 74 2.69 -4.19 -34.03
CA SER A 74 1.34 -3.68 -33.73
C SER A 74 0.64 -4.33 -32.54
N TYR A 75 1.23 -5.33 -31.90
CA TYR A 75 0.68 -5.96 -30.70
C TYR A 75 1.35 -5.34 -29.46
N GLY A 76 0.54 -4.73 -28.60
CA GLY A 76 1.02 -4.09 -27.37
C GLY A 76 1.46 -5.10 -26.29
N THR A 77 2.03 -4.56 -25.22
CA THR A 77 2.31 -5.32 -23.99
C THR A 77 1.13 -5.23 -23.03
N SER A 78 0.78 -6.33 -22.37
CA SER A 78 -0.29 -6.38 -21.38
C SER A 78 0.17 -5.80 -20.05
N LEU A 79 -0.51 -4.75 -19.59
CA LEU A 79 -0.28 -4.05 -18.33
C LEU A 79 -1.65 -3.67 -17.74
N ASP A 80 -1.86 -3.98 -16.46
CA ASP A 80 -3.08 -3.64 -15.76
C ASP A 80 -2.82 -3.39 -14.26
N ASN A 81 -3.83 -2.92 -13.53
CA ASN A 81 -3.84 -2.76 -12.08
C ASN A 81 -2.63 -2.00 -11.52
N VAL A 82 -2.29 -0.86 -12.15
CA VAL A 82 -1.20 0.01 -11.70
C VAL A 82 -1.61 0.74 -10.43
N VAL A 83 -0.94 0.43 -9.33
CA VAL A 83 -1.22 1.00 -8.01
C VAL A 83 0.06 1.59 -7.42
N VAL A 84 -0.05 2.81 -6.91
CA VAL A 84 0.95 3.42 -6.03
C VAL A 84 0.27 3.75 -4.72
N SER A 85 0.73 3.14 -3.63
CA SER A 85 0.21 3.38 -2.28
C SER A 85 1.34 3.85 -1.37
N THR A 86 1.01 4.72 -0.40
CA THR A 86 1.95 5.03 0.68
C THR A 86 2.17 3.77 1.50
N LEU A 87 3.43 3.38 1.66
CA LEU A 87 3.77 2.40 2.67
C LEU A 87 3.59 3.11 4.00
N SER A 88 2.56 2.74 4.76
CA SER A 88 2.33 3.31 6.10
C SER A 88 3.62 3.10 6.88
N ALA A 89 4.40 4.18 7.07
CA ALA A 89 5.50 4.15 8.00
C ALA A 89 4.89 3.70 9.33
N GLY A 90 5.32 2.55 9.83
CA GLY A 90 4.91 2.08 11.15
C GLY A 90 5.29 3.14 12.17
N GLY A 91 4.34 3.98 12.56
CA GLY A 91 4.61 5.14 13.41
C GLY A 91 3.80 6.37 13.01
N ASN A 92 2.48 6.22 13.04
CA ASN A 92 1.50 7.22 13.49
C ASN A 92 0.15 6.54 13.38
N ALA A 93 -0.07 5.54 14.24
CA ALA A 93 -1.44 5.27 14.64
C ALA A 93 -1.93 6.60 15.20
N SER A 94 -2.77 7.32 14.46
CA SER A 94 -3.61 8.37 15.04
C SER A 94 -4.09 7.80 16.35
N ALA A 95 -3.71 8.42 17.48
CA ALA A 95 -4.10 7.94 18.79
C ALA A 95 -5.59 7.65 18.71
N VAL A 96 -5.95 6.37 18.73
CA VAL A 96 -7.35 5.97 18.64
C VAL A 96 -7.92 6.48 19.95
N PRO A 97 -8.83 7.48 19.93
CA PRO A 97 -9.41 7.97 21.16
C PRO A 97 -9.95 6.76 21.92
N GLU A 98 -9.56 6.62 23.19
CA GLU A 98 -10.00 5.48 23.97
C GLU A 98 -11.54 5.37 23.87
N PRO A 99 -12.08 4.14 23.70
CA PRO A 99 -13.51 3.98 23.58
C PRO A 99 -14.22 4.65 24.76
N HIS A 100 -15.23 5.47 24.48
CA HIS A 100 -16.09 6.08 25.51
C HIS A 100 -16.70 5.03 26.47
N SER A 101 -16.74 3.75 26.08
CA SER A 101 -17.12 2.63 26.93
C SER A 101 -16.18 2.43 28.13
N LEU A 102 -14.88 2.70 28.02
CA LEU A 102 -13.95 2.67 29.15
C LEU A 102 -14.24 3.81 30.13
N ALA A 103 -14.48 5.02 29.61
CA ALA A 103 -14.88 6.16 30.43
C ALA A 103 -16.22 5.90 31.16
N LEU A 104 -17.21 5.32 30.47
CA LEU A 104 -18.50 4.94 31.07
C LEU A 104 -18.37 3.78 32.07
N MET A 105 -17.49 2.80 31.81
CA MET A 105 -17.19 1.73 32.76
C MET A 105 -16.58 2.30 34.05
N LEU A 106 -15.58 3.17 33.93
CA LEU A 106 -14.95 3.83 35.08
C LEU A 106 -15.95 4.72 35.83
N ALA A 107 -16.78 5.48 35.12
CA ALA A 107 -17.84 6.27 35.74
C ALA A 107 -18.86 5.39 36.49
N GLY A 108 -19.29 4.28 35.89
CA GLY A 108 -20.19 3.31 36.51
C GLY A 108 -19.57 2.66 37.76
N LEU A 109 -18.32 2.22 37.68
CA LEU A 109 -17.60 1.66 38.83
C LEU A 109 -17.40 2.68 39.94
N GLY A 110 -17.07 3.93 39.60
CA GLY A 110 -16.97 5.04 40.55
C GLY A 110 -18.28 5.32 41.28
N ALA A 111 -19.40 5.36 40.54
CA ALA A 111 -20.73 5.52 41.12
C ALA A 111 -21.08 4.37 42.07
N MET A 112 -20.80 3.12 41.68
CA MET A 112 -21.06 1.95 42.53
C MET A 112 -20.20 1.95 43.80
N GLY A 113 -18.93 2.33 43.71
CA GLY A 113 -18.05 2.49 44.87
C GLY A 113 -18.56 3.57 45.84
N PHE A 114 -19.06 4.70 45.31
CA PHE A 114 -19.64 5.77 46.11
C PHE A 114 -20.91 5.33 46.85
N VAL A 115 -21.80 4.59 46.17
CA VAL A 115 -23.02 4.02 46.76
C VAL A 115 -22.67 3.02 47.88
N ALA A 116 -21.70 2.14 47.64
CA ALA A 116 -21.24 1.17 48.64
C ALA A 116 -20.67 1.85 49.90
N ARG A 117 -19.92 2.94 49.75
CA ARG A 117 -19.37 3.71 50.88
C ARG A 117 -20.47 4.32 51.75
N ARG A 118 -21.52 4.88 51.14
CA ARG A 118 -22.65 5.48 51.89
C ARG A 118 -23.40 4.46 52.73
N ARG A 119 -23.59 3.24 52.23
CA ARG A 119 -24.25 2.16 52.97
C ARG A 119 -23.47 1.68 54.18
N LYS A 120 -22.13 1.81 54.15
CA LYS A 120 -21.27 1.43 55.29
C LYS A 120 -21.22 2.50 56.39
N GLY A 121 -21.42 3.78 56.04
CA GLY A 121 -21.46 4.89 57.00
C GLY A 121 -22.80 5.11 57.71
N GLY A 122 -23.86 4.37 57.32
CA GLY A 122 -25.20 4.46 57.93
C GLY A 122 -25.49 3.41 59.01
N LYS A 123 -24.47 2.74 59.54
CA LYS A 123 -24.58 1.90 60.74
C LYS A 123 -23.84 2.59 61.89
N ALA A 124 -24.55 3.46 62.59
CA ALA A 124 -24.27 3.95 63.94
C ALA A 124 -25.61 4.00 64.68
#